data_AF-A0A327W395-F1
#
_entry.id   AF-A0A327W395-F1
#
_cell.length_a   1.000
_cell.length_b   1.000
_cell.length_c   1.000
_cell.angle_alpha   90.00
_cell.angle_beta   90.00
_cell.angle_gamma   90.00
#
_symmetry.space_group_name_H-M   'P 1'
#
loop_
_entity.id
_entity.type
_entity.pdbx_description
1 polymer ?
#
loop_
_entity_poly.entity_id
_entity_poly.type
_entity_poly.pdbx_seq_one_letter_code
_entity_poly.pdbx_strand_id
1 'polypeptide(L)'
;MEQPATVAWQYVVRLIFPEDLPMAAADLLAAGHDSPSLGDLAGRSRREDTSEIDQLFLNAMDDLGVPVPDEETAERCLLRHLATQLSATMPYRRGRPRLGSRRGSPR
;
A
#
# COMPACT_ATOMS: atom_id res chain seq x y z
N MET A 1 -9.34 0.53 1.11
CA MET A 1 -9.05 0.43 2.55
C MET A 1 -7.55 0.54 2.68
N GLU A 2 -7.10 1.73 3.08
CA GLU A 2 -5.71 2.01 3.41
C GLU A 2 -5.37 1.17 4.64
N GLN A 3 -4.39 0.28 4.52
CA GLN A 3 -3.95 -0.54 5.66
C GLN A 3 -2.70 0.10 6.26
N PRO A 4 -2.56 0.15 7.60
CA PRO A 4 -1.40 0.77 8.24
C PRO A 4 -0.09 0.10 7.83
N ALA A 5 -0.10 -1.23 7.63
CA ALA A 5 1.05 -1.95 7.08
C ALA A 5 1.44 -1.48 5.66
N THR A 6 0.48 -1.01 4.85
CA THR A 6 0.76 -0.47 3.52
C THR A 6 1.44 0.88 3.59
N VAL A 7 0.93 1.76 4.44
CA VAL A 7 1.53 3.09 4.68
C VAL A 7 2.94 2.93 5.27
N ALA A 8 3.15 1.97 6.17
CA ALA A 8 4.46 1.69 6.77
C ALA A 8 5.55 1.34 5.74
N TRP A 9 5.30 0.40 4.80
CA TRP A 9 6.31 0.09 3.79
C TRP A 9 6.48 1.20 2.77
N GLN A 10 5.40 1.93 2.41
CA GLN A 10 5.47 3.08 1.50
C GLN A 10 6.31 4.23 2.06
N TYR A 11 6.22 4.48 3.37
CA TYR A 11 7.09 5.42 4.07
C TYR A 11 8.56 5.01 3.97
N VAL A 12 8.87 3.73 4.22
CA VAL A 12 10.26 3.22 4.17
C VAL A 12 10.87 3.34 2.77
N VAL A 13 10.12 3.01 1.70
CA VAL A 13 10.60 3.19 0.32
C VAL A 13 10.47 4.64 -0.20
N ARG A 14 10.15 5.60 0.68
CA ARG A 14 9.98 7.03 0.38
C ARG A 14 8.99 7.34 -0.74
N LEU A 15 7.92 6.54 -0.82
CA LEU A 15 6.75 6.88 -1.63
C LEU A 15 5.85 7.91 -0.96
N ILE A 16 5.85 7.94 0.38
CA ILE A 16 5.19 8.96 1.16
C ILE A 16 6.27 9.80 1.83
N PHE A 17 6.25 11.10 1.55
CA PHE A 17 7.14 12.05 2.21
C PHE A 17 6.60 12.40 3.60
N PRO A 18 7.45 12.83 4.55
CA PRO A 18 7.01 13.21 5.88
C PRO A 18 5.90 14.26 5.86
N GLU A 19 5.96 15.23 4.95
CA GLU A 19 4.92 16.24 4.75
C GLU A 19 3.53 15.66 4.36
N ASP A 20 3.47 14.44 3.83
CA ASP A 20 2.23 13.78 3.43
C ASP A 20 1.73 12.77 4.48
N LEU A 21 2.53 12.47 5.51
CA LEU A 21 2.14 11.59 6.61
C LEU A 21 0.90 12.07 7.38
N PRO A 22 0.67 13.38 7.63
CA PRO A 22 -0.57 13.83 8.28
C PRO A 22 -1.83 13.45 7.49
N MET A 23 -1.77 13.53 6.15
CA MET A 23 -2.89 13.12 5.30
C MET A 23 -3.09 11.61 5.33
N ALA A 24 -2.00 10.83 5.22
CA ALA A 24 -2.06 9.37 5.32
C ALA A 24 -2.61 8.90 6.69
N ALA A 25 -2.28 9.62 7.77
CA ALA A 25 -2.85 9.38 9.08
C ALA A 25 -4.35 9.66 9.11
N ALA A 26 -4.81 10.78 8.54
CA ALA A 26 -6.24 11.07 8.43
C ALA A 26 -7.00 9.98 7.65
N ASP A 27 -6.41 9.45 6.58
CA ASP A 27 -6.99 8.36 5.79
C ASP A 27 -7.07 7.04 6.58
N LEU A 28 -6.06 6.74 7.41
CA LEU A 28 -6.07 5.58 8.31
C LEU A 28 -7.14 5.71 9.41
N LEU A 29 -7.32 6.91 10.01
CA LEU A 29 -8.44 7.17 10.93
C LEU A 29 -9.78 6.96 10.22
N ALA A 30 -9.93 7.49 9.01
CA ALA A 30 -11.14 7.32 8.20
C ALA A 30 -11.41 5.85 7.84
N ALA A 31 -10.36 5.04 7.73
CA ALA A 31 -10.46 3.58 7.54
C ALA A 31 -10.83 2.81 8.83
N GLY A 32 -10.88 3.49 9.99
CA GLY A 32 -11.23 2.91 11.29
C GLY A 32 -10.03 2.41 12.10
N HIS A 33 -8.81 2.80 11.71
CA HIS A 33 -7.59 2.53 12.47
C HIS A 33 -7.32 3.68 13.45
N ASP A 34 -8.06 3.68 14.55
CA ASP A 34 -7.91 4.70 15.58
C ASP A 34 -6.73 4.38 16.51
N SER A 35 -5.77 5.30 16.59
CA SER A 35 -4.75 5.30 17.64
C SER A 35 -4.49 6.74 18.12
N PRO A 36 -4.10 6.94 19.39
CA PRO A 36 -3.85 8.29 19.93
C PRO A 36 -2.76 9.03 19.15
N SER A 37 -1.63 8.36 18.91
CA SER A 37 -0.49 8.94 18.17
C SER A 37 -0.84 9.23 16.70
N LEU A 38 -1.76 8.47 16.12
CA LEU A 38 -2.22 8.65 14.75
C LEU A 38 -3.21 9.82 14.64
N GLY A 39 -4.04 10.03 15.66
CA GLY A 39 -4.84 11.24 15.84
C GLY A 39 -3.98 12.49 15.95
N ASP A 40 -2.91 12.43 16.75
CA ASP A 40 -1.96 13.54 16.88
C ASP A 40 -1.26 13.82 15.54
N LEU A 41 -0.80 12.78 14.84
CA LEU A 41 -0.17 12.91 13.51
C LEU A 41 -1.11 13.53 12.47
N ALA A 42 -2.39 13.14 12.45
CA ALA A 42 -3.39 13.72 11.55
C ALA A 42 -3.69 15.20 11.87
N GLY A 43 -3.47 15.62 13.13
CA GLY A 43 -3.61 17.01 13.57
C GLY A 43 -2.40 17.90 13.23
N ARG A 44 -1.26 17.30 12.84
CA ARG A 44 -0.04 18.04 12.52
C ARG A 44 -0.14 18.76 11.18
N SER A 45 0.54 19.89 11.08
CA SER A 45 0.59 20.69 9.85
C SER A 45 1.79 20.30 8.99
N ARG A 46 1.62 20.39 7.67
CA ARG A 46 2.65 20.13 6.63
C ARG A 46 3.93 20.98 6.74
N ARG A 47 4.01 21.89 7.72
CA ARG A 47 5.11 22.83 7.96
C ARG A 47 5.87 22.56 9.27
N GLU A 48 5.46 21.57 10.05
CA GLU A 48 6.20 21.16 11.24
C GLU A 48 7.49 20.42 10.90
N ASP A 49 8.36 20.31 11.90
CA ASP A 49 9.64 19.62 11.77
C ASP A 49 9.42 18.17 11.35
N THR A 50 10.01 17.79 10.21
CA THR A 50 9.88 16.44 9.64
C THR A 50 10.30 15.34 10.62
N SER A 51 11.25 15.64 11.51
CA SER A 51 11.66 14.70 12.57
C SER A 51 10.59 14.43 13.62
N GLU A 52 9.76 15.42 13.96
CA GLU A 52 8.63 15.20 14.88
C GLU A 52 7.54 14.36 14.21
N ILE A 53 7.27 14.65 12.93
CA ILE A 53 6.30 13.90 12.13
C ILE A 53 6.73 12.43 11.99
N ASP A 54 8.01 12.19 11.70
CA ASP A 54 8.58 10.84 11.60
C ASP A 54 8.44 10.08 12.93
N GLN A 55 8.74 10.72 14.06
CA GLN A 55 8.58 10.10 15.38
C GLN A 55 7.12 9.77 15.70
N LEU A 56 6.20 10.69 15.41
CA LEU A 56 4.75 10.45 15.59
C LEU A 56 4.26 9.30 14.73
N PHE A 57 4.77 9.16 13.51
CA PHE A 57 4.44 8.03 12.66
C PHE A 57 4.93 6.70 13.22
N LEU A 58 6.17 6.64 13.72
CA LEU A 58 6.69 5.44 14.37
C LEU A 58 5.87 5.06 15.60
N ASN A 59 5.51 6.04 16.43
CA ASN A 59 4.64 5.81 17.60
C ASN A 59 3.24 5.35 17.18
N ALA A 60 2.67 5.92 16.12
CA ALA A 60 1.38 5.49 15.58
C ALA A 60 1.40 4.05 15.09
N MET A 61 2.49 3.62 14.44
CA MET A 61 2.67 2.24 14.01
C MET A 61 2.84 1.28 15.20
N ASP A 62 3.57 1.69 16.24
CA ASP A 62 3.71 0.93 17.48
C ASP A 62 2.38 0.77 18.23
N ASP A 63 1.61 1.86 18.36
CA ASP A 63 0.27 1.86 18.98
C ASP A 63 -0.70 0.92 18.25
N LEU A 64 -0.60 0.85 16.92
CA LEU A 64 -1.40 -0.04 16.07
C LEU A 64 -0.87 -1.49 16.07
N GLY A 65 0.27 -1.77 16.70
CA GLY A 65 0.93 -3.08 16.69
C GLY A 65 1.46 -3.47 15.30
N VAL A 66 1.73 -2.49 14.44
CA VAL A 66 2.21 -2.69 13.08
C VAL A 66 3.72 -2.46 13.05
N PRO A 67 4.54 -3.51 12.89
CA PRO A 67 5.97 -3.33 12.79
C PRO A 67 6.31 -2.60 11.48
N VAL A 68 7.15 -1.57 11.58
CA VAL A 68 7.72 -0.91 10.40
C VAL A 68 8.73 -1.88 9.76
N PRO A 69 8.54 -2.27 8.49
CA PRO A 69 9.44 -3.21 7.84
C PRO A 69 10.81 -2.60 7.60
N ASP A 70 11.84 -3.44 7.59
CA ASP A 70 13.16 -3.06 7.10
C ASP A 70 13.12 -2.73 5.59
N GLU A 71 14.17 -2.05 5.11
CA GLU A 71 14.25 -1.58 3.72
C GLU A 71 14.09 -2.72 2.70
N GLU A 72 14.72 -3.87 2.91
CA GLU A 72 14.64 -5.02 2.01
C GLU A 72 13.21 -5.61 1.94
N THR A 73 12.53 -5.69 3.09
CA THR A 73 11.13 -6.12 3.16
C THR A 73 10.20 -5.10 2.52
N ALA A 74 10.45 -3.80 2.70
CA ALA A 74 9.66 -2.74 2.09
C ALA A 74 9.79 -2.72 0.56
N GLU A 75 11.00 -2.93 0.02
CA GLU A 75 11.24 -3.07 -1.42
C GLU A 75 10.52 -4.29 -2.02
N ARG A 76 10.51 -5.43 -1.31
CA ARG A 76 9.73 -6.61 -1.73
C ARG A 76 8.24 -6.32 -1.79
N CYS A 77 7.72 -5.58 -0.81
CA CYS A 77 6.33 -5.14 -0.79
C CYS A 77 6.03 -4.24 -2.00
N LEU A 78 6.92 -3.28 -2.31
CA LEU A 78 6.82 -2.42 -3.49
C LEU A 78 6.78 -3.25 -4.79
N LEU A 79 7.72 -4.17 -4.98
CA LEU A 79 7.78 -5.02 -6.16
C LEU A 79 6.48 -5.83 -6.33
N ARG A 80 5.98 -6.41 -5.25
CA ARG A 80 4.72 -7.18 -5.28
C ARG A 80 3.51 -6.29 -5.57
N HIS A 81 3.49 -5.08 -5.04
CA HIS A 81 2.45 -4.11 -5.30
C HIS A 81 2.41 -3.72 -6.79
N LEU A 82 3.57 -3.37 -7.37
CA LEU A 82 3.70 -3.05 -8.79
C LEU A 82 3.33 -4.23 -9.70
N ALA A 83 3.80 -5.44 -9.39
CA ALA A 83 3.47 -6.64 -10.15
C ALA A 83 1.95 -6.90 -10.18
N THR A 84 1.26 -6.63 -9.06
CA THR A 84 -0.19 -6.77 -8.97
C THR A 84 -0.91 -5.72 -9.83
N GLN A 85 -0.46 -4.46 -9.80
CA GLN A 85 -1.03 -3.41 -10.65
C GLN A 85 -0.86 -3.70 -12.15
N LEU A 86 0.33 -4.15 -12.55
CA LEU A 86 0.61 -4.52 -13.94
C LEU A 86 -0.24 -5.71 -14.40
N SER A 87 -0.41 -6.71 -13.53
CA SER A 87 -1.26 -7.88 -13.81
C SER A 87 -2.74 -7.51 -13.93
N ALA A 88 -3.21 -6.54 -13.13
CA ALA A 88 -4.57 -6.03 -13.23
C ALA A 88 -4.80 -5.23 -14.53
N THR A 89 -3.77 -4.51 -15.00
CA THR A 89 -3.83 -3.69 -16.22
C THR A 89 -3.75 -4.55 -17.49
N MET A 90 -3.07 -5.69 -17.44
CA MET A 90 -3.00 -6.65 -18.54
C MET A 90 -3.70 -7.96 -18.18
N PRO A 91 -5.04 -8.07 -18.34
CA PRO A 91 -5.69 -9.36 -18.21
C PRO A 91 -5.13 -10.29 -19.28
N TYR A 92 -4.38 -11.30 -18.86
CA TYR A 92 -3.82 -12.34 -19.72
C TYR A 92 -4.93 -12.88 -20.62
N ARG A 93 -4.91 -12.49 -21.91
CA ARG A 93 -5.91 -12.86 -22.91
C ARG A 93 -5.71 -14.34 -23.24
N ARG A 94 -6.22 -15.22 -22.38
CA ARG A 94 -6.13 -16.67 -22.55
C ARG A 94 -6.97 -17.05 -23.77
N GLY A 95 -6.33 -17.08 -24.93
CA GLY A 95 -6.91 -17.58 -26.17
C GLY A 95 -7.40 -19.00 -25.95
N ARG A 96 -8.71 -19.24 -26.12
CA ARG A 96 -9.25 -20.60 -26.15
C ARG A 96 -8.67 -21.33 -27.36
N PRO A 97 -8.09 -22.54 -27.22
CA PRO A 97 -7.88 -23.38 -28.39
C PRO A 97 -9.24 -23.76 -28.96
N ARG A 98 -9.53 -23.34 -30.19
CA ARG A 98 -10.66 -23.85 -30.96
C ARG A 98 -10.34 -25.28 -31.36
N LEU A 99 -10.74 -26.24 -30.52
CA LEU A 99 -10.88 -27.64 -30.90
C LEU A 99 -12.05 -27.74 -31.90
N GLY A 100 -11.78 -27.39 -33.15
CA GLY A 100 -12.64 -27.66 -34.28
C GLY A 100 -12.54 -29.13 -34.68
N SER A 101 -13.12 -30.03 -33.87
CA SER A 101 -13.55 -31.33 -34.38
C SER A 101 -14.79 -31.10 -35.25
N ARG A 102 -14.62 -31.19 -36.57
CA ARG A 102 -15.73 -31.55 -37.47
C ARG A 102 -15.33 -32.75 -38.30
N ARG A 103 -15.72 -33.92 -37.78
CA ARG A 103 -16.08 -35.10 -38.59
C ARG A 103 -17.20 -34.70 -39.55
N GLY A 104 -17.15 -35.22 -40.77
CA GLY A 104 -18.29 -35.18 -41.69
C GLY A 104 -17.87 -35.20 -43.16
N SER A 105 -17.34 -36.34 -43.62
CA SER A 105 -17.46 -36.72 -45.04
C SER A 105 -18.93 -37.00 -45.34
N PRO A 106 -19.41 -36.65 -46.54
CA PRO A 106 -19.86 -37.73 -47.42
C PRO A 106 -19.48 -37.50 -48.89
N ARG A 107 -19.20 -38.60 -49.59
CA ARG A 107 -19.34 -38.73 -51.04
C ARG A 107 -20.20 -39.94 -51.31
#